data_AF-A0A4Q6AN69-F1
#
_entry.id   AF-A0A4Q6AN69-F1
#
_cell.length_a   1.000
_cell.length_b   1.000
_cell.length_c   1.000
_cell.angle_alpha   90.00
_cell.angle_beta   90.00
_cell.angle_gamma   90.00
#
_symmetry.space_group_name_H-M   'P 1'
#
loop_
_entity.id
_entity.type
_entity.pdbx_description
1 polymer ?
#
loop_
_entity_poly.entity_id
_entity_poly.type
_entity_poly.pdbx_seq_one_letter_code
_entity_poly.pdbx_strand_id
1 'polypeptide(L)'
;MRKRYLLWGLLSFTCLPFAVHAQTIVTVNAGTDLFIATGTPFSAAGLGLTPSAPFIINGNSIEQAETATTFTNNVYAKPVYRFTSPTAPFSGTVRLQYSEASLNGLSEATLRINLSNGSRWMAASSASNDIAGNTVISIPVAGEVLQEMALADAAKALPLRWGALTVTREGTSHLVKWTTLSESNVSHFDVERSADGRNWLTVAAGIPAQNAGNGHQYRATDRTPLAGQQWYRVRQAD
;
A
#
# COMPACT_ATOMS: atom_id res chain seq x y z
N MET A 1 43.90 48.71 -21.34
CA MET A 1 42.66 48.72 -20.54
C MET A 1 41.52 48.10 -21.35
N ARG A 2 40.89 47.05 -20.80
CA ARG A 2 39.66 46.31 -21.16
C ARG A 2 39.29 46.09 -22.66
N LYS A 3 39.49 44.85 -23.14
CA LYS A 3 38.72 44.24 -24.24
C LYS A 3 37.35 43.79 -23.71
N ARG A 4 36.26 44.12 -24.41
CA ARG A 4 34.89 43.67 -24.14
C ARG A 4 34.56 42.55 -25.14
N TYR A 5 34.20 41.37 -24.64
CA TYR A 5 33.64 40.28 -25.45
C TYR A 5 32.16 40.16 -25.14
N LEU A 6 31.34 40.20 -26.19
CA LEU A 6 29.89 40.05 -26.15
C LEU A 6 29.58 38.55 -26.34
N LEU A 7 29.19 37.83 -25.29
CA LEU A 7 28.71 36.45 -25.42
C LEU A 7 27.22 36.48 -25.76
N TRP A 8 26.87 35.98 -26.94
CA TRP A 8 25.51 35.59 -27.30
C TRP A 8 25.24 34.21 -26.68
N GLY A 9 24.35 34.15 -25.70
CA GLY A 9 23.81 32.88 -25.20
C GLY A 9 22.56 32.51 -25.97
N LEU A 10 22.64 31.50 -26.84
CA LEU A 10 21.47 30.82 -27.41
C LEU A 10 20.66 30.21 -26.27
N LEU A 11 19.42 30.66 -26.07
CA LEU A 11 18.47 30.00 -25.19
C LEU A 11 17.92 28.77 -25.93
N SER A 12 18.61 27.63 -25.81
CA SER A 12 18.08 26.35 -26.29
C SER A 12 16.93 25.92 -25.38
N PHE A 13 15.70 26.12 -25.82
CA PHE A 13 14.51 25.51 -25.22
C PHE A 13 14.53 24.01 -25.57
N THR A 14 15.31 23.22 -24.85
CA THR A 14 15.15 21.77 -24.84
C THR A 14 13.89 21.48 -24.06
N CYS A 15 12.82 21.11 -24.77
CA CYS A 15 11.65 20.48 -24.21
C CYS A 15 12.09 19.18 -23.54
N LEU A 16 12.36 19.24 -22.23
CA LEU A 16 12.59 18.05 -21.43
C LEU A 16 11.28 17.27 -21.39
N PRO A 17 11.29 15.95 -21.68
CA PRO A 17 10.11 15.14 -21.46
C PRO A 17 9.71 15.27 -19.99
N PHE A 18 8.42 15.50 -19.73
CA PHE A 18 7.84 15.48 -18.38
C PHE A 18 8.05 14.10 -17.77
N ALA A 19 9.22 13.89 -17.16
CA ALA A 19 9.43 12.75 -16.31
C ALA A 19 8.65 13.01 -15.03
N VAL A 20 7.61 12.21 -14.80
CA VAL A 20 6.83 12.20 -13.56
C VAL A 20 7.74 11.63 -12.47
N HIS A 21 8.61 12.47 -11.93
CA HIS A 21 9.45 12.12 -10.79
C HIS A 21 8.75 12.54 -9.50
N ALA A 22 8.83 11.66 -8.50
CA ALA A 22 8.43 12.03 -7.14
C ALA A 22 9.29 13.22 -6.67
N GLN A 23 8.67 14.18 -6.00
CA GLN A 23 9.35 15.33 -5.43
C GLN A 23 9.74 15.04 -3.99
N THR A 24 11.04 15.02 -3.69
CA THR A 24 11.51 14.94 -2.30
C THR A 24 11.15 16.21 -1.54
N ILE A 25 10.44 16.06 -0.42
CA ILE A 25 10.01 17.16 0.44
C ILE A 25 10.85 17.25 1.72
N VAL A 26 11.41 16.13 2.18
CA VAL A 26 12.27 16.05 3.37
C VAL A 26 13.36 15.01 3.10
N THR A 27 14.60 15.32 3.46
CA THR A 27 15.72 14.37 3.39
C THR A 27 16.35 14.21 4.76
N VAL A 28 16.39 12.99 5.26
CA VAL A 28 17.21 12.60 6.42
C VAL A 28 18.32 11.69 5.90
N ASN A 29 19.56 12.16 5.94
CA ASN A 29 20.69 11.40 5.41
C ASN A 29 20.94 10.14 6.22
N ALA A 30 21.48 9.11 5.57
CA ALA A 30 21.89 7.88 6.26
C ALA A 30 22.83 8.18 7.43
N GLY A 31 22.54 7.59 8.61
CA GLY A 31 23.29 7.85 9.84
C GLY A 31 22.88 9.13 10.59
N THR A 32 21.82 9.82 10.15
CA THR A 32 21.23 10.97 10.86
C THR A 32 19.78 10.71 11.25
N ASP A 33 19.32 11.44 12.27
CA ASP A 33 17.96 11.34 12.80
C ASP A 33 17.20 12.66 12.68
N LEU A 34 15.95 12.56 12.26
CA LEU A 34 14.93 13.57 12.56
C LEU A 34 14.07 13.04 13.71
N PHE A 35 14.26 13.60 14.89
CA PHE A 35 13.49 13.29 16.10
C PHE A 35 12.29 14.21 16.23
N ILE A 36 11.10 13.63 16.39
CA ILE A 36 9.85 14.35 16.65
C ILE A 36 9.35 13.91 18.04
N ALA A 37 9.36 14.85 18.98
CA ALA A 37 8.88 14.60 20.34
C ALA A 37 7.36 14.35 20.38
N THR A 38 6.90 13.64 21.41
CA THR A 38 5.47 13.44 21.67
C THR A 38 4.71 14.76 21.67
N GLY A 39 3.56 14.80 21.00
CA GLY A 39 2.68 15.96 20.89
C GLY A 39 3.19 17.08 19.98
N THR A 40 4.40 16.97 19.42
CA THR A 40 4.97 18.01 18.57
C THR A 40 4.52 17.82 17.12
N PRO A 41 3.78 18.78 16.53
CA PRO A 41 3.40 18.69 15.14
C PRO A 41 4.62 18.84 14.24
N PHE A 42 4.84 17.86 13.39
CA PHE A 42 5.69 17.97 12.22
C PHE A 42 4.81 18.28 11.00
N SER A 43 5.25 19.15 10.10
CA SER A 43 4.54 19.42 8.86
C SER A 43 5.48 19.74 7.71
N ALA A 44 5.24 19.15 6.55
CA ALA A 44 6.00 19.39 5.33
C ALA A 44 5.09 19.20 4.11
N ALA A 45 5.01 20.22 3.25
CA ALA A 45 4.31 20.18 1.96
C ALA A 45 2.88 19.60 1.99
N GLY A 46 2.10 19.82 3.07
CA GLY A 46 0.73 19.30 3.20
C GLY A 46 0.59 17.98 3.96
N LEU A 47 1.69 17.28 4.27
CA LEU A 47 1.74 16.22 5.28
C LEU A 47 1.87 16.85 6.67
N GLY A 48 1.14 16.32 7.64
CA GLY A 48 1.34 16.56 9.06
C GLY A 48 1.40 15.26 9.85
N LEU A 49 2.31 15.18 10.81
CA LEU A 49 2.43 14.07 11.76
C LEU A 49 2.49 14.66 13.18
N THR A 50 1.60 14.22 14.06
CA THR A 50 1.65 14.59 15.49
C THR A 50 1.76 13.31 16.31
N PRO A 51 2.97 12.92 16.74
CA PRO A 51 3.17 11.65 17.44
C PRO A 51 2.55 11.65 18.84
N SER A 52 1.96 10.53 19.26
CA SER A 52 1.56 10.25 20.66
C SER A 52 2.66 9.50 21.45
N ALA A 53 3.73 9.09 20.77
CA ALA A 53 4.99 8.61 21.33
C ALA A 53 6.15 9.18 20.50
N PRO A 54 7.39 9.30 21.03
CA PRO A 54 8.50 9.85 20.26
C PRO A 54 8.70 9.10 18.94
N PHE A 55 8.87 9.84 17.84
CA PHE A 55 9.01 9.26 16.50
C PHE A 55 10.33 9.71 15.88
N ILE A 56 11.10 8.75 15.36
CA ILE A 56 12.40 8.98 14.74
C ILE A 56 12.33 8.55 13.28
N ILE A 57 12.71 9.46 12.39
CA ILE A 57 12.96 9.16 10.99
C ILE A 57 14.49 9.09 10.84
N ASN A 58 15.03 7.89 10.61
CA ASN A 58 16.47 7.65 10.46
C ASN A 58 16.79 7.32 9.00
N GLY A 59 17.71 8.06 8.38
CA GLY A 59 18.21 7.74 7.04
C GLY A 59 17.14 7.59 5.95
N ASN A 60 16.05 8.35 6.03
CA ASN A 60 14.86 8.17 5.21
C ASN A 60 14.35 9.53 4.71
N SER A 61 13.99 9.59 3.43
CA SER A 61 13.40 10.78 2.82
C SER A 61 11.88 10.64 2.70
N ILE A 62 11.18 11.78 2.72
CA ILE A 62 9.76 11.86 2.41
C ILE A 62 9.61 12.49 1.03
N GLU A 63 8.79 11.87 0.19
CA GLU A 63 8.53 12.28 -1.18
C GLU A 63 7.03 12.44 -1.44
N GLN A 64 6.66 13.35 -2.33
CA GLN A 64 5.34 13.40 -2.96
C GLN A 64 5.41 12.73 -4.32
N ALA A 65 4.58 11.73 -4.56
CA ALA A 65 4.49 11.01 -5.82
C ALA A 65 3.08 11.10 -6.42
N GLU A 66 3.00 11.15 -7.75
CA GLU A 66 1.73 11.12 -8.49
C GLU A 66 1.02 9.76 -8.41
N THR A 67 1.77 8.70 -8.09
CA THR A 67 1.26 7.34 -8.03
C THR A 67 1.78 6.60 -6.80
N ALA A 68 0.91 5.82 -6.17
CA ALA A 68 1.31 4.82 -5.19
C ALA A 68 2.18 3.74 -5.85
N THR A 69 3.21 3.27 -5.14
CA THR A 69 4.02 2.11 -5.56
C THR A 69 3.49 0.82 -4.97
N THR A 70 2.81 0.90 -3.83
CA THR A 70 2.13 -0.24 -3.24
C THR A 70 0.74 -0.35 -3.85
N PHE A 71 0.45 -1.54 -4.40
CA PHE A 71 -0.75 -1.80 -5.18
C PHE A 71 -2.01 -1.41 -4.41
N THR A 72 -2.86 -0.60 -5.05
CA THR A 72 -4.19 -0.25 -4.57
C THR A 72 -5.17 -0.23 -5.75
N ASN A 73 -6.35 -0.83 -5.55
CA ASN A 73 -7.46 -0.73 -6.48
C ASN A 73 -8.32 0.50 -6.19
N ASN A 74 -8.07 1.18 -5.07
CA ASN A 74 -8.83 2.36 -4.69
C ASN A 74 -8.41 3.52 -5.59
N VAL A 75 -9.41 4.29 -6.01
CA VAL A 75 -9.17 5.65 -6.45
C VAL A 75 -8.62 6.41 -5.25
N TYR A 76 -7.46 7.03 -5.43
CA TYR A 76 -6.82 7.88 -4.42
C TYR A 76 -6.60 9.27 -5.00
N ALA A 77 -6.61 10.25 -4.10
CA ALA A 77 -6.20 11.60 -4.39
C ALA A 77 -4.68 11.69 -4.44
N LYS A 78 -4.19 12.66 -5.21
CA LYS A 78 -2.77 12.99 -5.32
C LYS A 78 -2.42 14.17 -4.41
N PRO A 79 -1.16 14.33 -3.99
CA PRO A 79 -0.07 13.37 -4.13
C PRO A 79 -0.18 12.23 -3.11
N VAL A 80 0.53 11.14 -3.37
CA VAL A 80 0.86 10.12 -2.37
C VAL A 80 2.13 10.55 -1.66
N TYR A 81 2.12 10.53 -0.33
CA TYR A 81 3.30 10.79 0.49
C TYR A 81 4.02 9.48 0.76
N ARG A 82 5.30 9.40 0.42
CA ARG A 82 6.10 8.17 0.50
C ARG A 82 7.34 8.39 1.35
N PHE A 83 7.57 7.49 2.29
CA PHE A 83 8.89 7.30 2.87
C PHE A 83 9.72 6.42 1.95
N THR A 84 10.99 6.75 1.70
CA THR A 84 11.88 5.93 0.85
C THR A 84 12.14 4.53 1.41
N SER A 85 11.85 4.28 2.69
CA SER A 85 11.85 2.96 3.33
C SER A 85 10.82 2.91 4.47
N PRO A 86 10.35 1.71 4.89
CA PRO A 86 9.33 1.64 5.93
C PRO A 86 9.84 2.24 7.24
N THR A 87 9.02 3.05 7.90
CA THR A 87 9.44 3.72 9.14
C THR A 87 9.48 2.76 10.33
N ALA A 88 10.06 3.20 11.44
CA ALA A 88 9.71 2.66 12.74
C ALA A 88 8.18 2.82 13.00
N PRO A 89 7.58 2.03 13.90
CA PRO A 89 6.16 2.18 14.24
C PRO A 89 5.82 3.61 14.68
N PHE A 90 4.83 4.21 14.02
CA PHE A 90 4.27 5.51 14.34
C PHE A 90 2.99 5.35 15.17
N SER A 91 2.93 6.09 16.26
CA SER A 91 1.69 6.29 17.02
C SER A 91 1.39 7.78 17.05
N GLY A 92 0.16 8.18 16.72
CA GLY A 92 -0.21 9.59 16.64
C GLY A 92 -1.23 9.88 15.55
N THR A 93 -1.49 11.15 15.28
CA THR A 93 -2.39 11.57 14.18
C THR A 93 -1.61 11.89 12.92
N VAL A 94 -2.22 11.58 11.79
CA VAL A 94 -1.76 11.99 10.46
C VAL A 94 -2.73 13.04 9.94
N ARG A 95 -2.21 14.10 9.33
CA ARG A 95 -2.98 15.10 8.58
C ARG A 95 -2.50 15.11 7.15
N LEU A 96 -3.42 15.06 6.18
CA LEU A 96 -3.11 15.31 4.77
C LEU A 96 -3.94 16.49 4.28
N GLN A 97 -3.30 17.38 3.53
CA GLN A 97 -3.94 18.46 2.79
C GLN A 97 -4.10 18.07 1.32
N TYR A 98 -5.19 18.48 0.70
CA TYR A 98 -5.50 18.24 -0.71
C TYR A 98 -5.88 19.52 -1.45
N SER A 99 -6.07 19.39 -2.76
CA SER A 99 -6.69 20.41 -3.61
C SER A 99 -7.82 19.76 -4.40
N GLU A 100 -8.80 20.55 -4.84
CA GLU A 100 -9.92 20.04 -5.66
C GLU A 100 -9.45 19.23 -6.88
N ALA A 101 -8.45 19.75 -7.58
CA ALA A 101 -7.89 19.12 -8.77
C ALA A 101 -7.20 17.77 -8.47
N SER A 102 -6.83 17.52 -7.22
CA SER A 102 -6.09 16.33 -6.82
C SER A 102 -6.97 15.21 -6.30
N LEU A 103 -8.28 15.43 -6.12
CA LEU A 103 -9.22 14.45 -5.56
C LEU A 103 -9.51 13.25 -6.46
N ASN A 104 -9.20 13.33 -7.76
CA ASN A 104 -9.39 12.19 -8.68
C ASN A 104 -10.84 11.64 -8.68
N GLY A 105 -11.83 12.52 -8.49
CA GLY A 105 -13.26 12.16 -8.43
C GLY A 105 -13.77 11.68 -7.07
N LEU A 106 -12.93 11.70 -6.03
CA LEU A 106 -13.34 11.36 -4.66
C LEU A 106 -14.22 12.45 -4.04
N SER A 107 -15.17 12.03 -3.20
CA SER A 107 -15.98 12.95 -2.39
C SER A 107 -15.25 13.29 -1.10
N GLU A 108 -15.05 14.59 -0.85
CA GLU A 108 -14.39 15.13 0.33
C GLU A 108 -15.00 14.65 1.65
N ALA A 109 -16.33 14.49 1.68
CA ALA A 109 -17.07 14.01 2.84
C ALA A 109 -16.72 12.56 3.23
N THR A 110 -16.15 11.79 2.30
CA THR A 110 -15.83 10.37 2.50
C THR A 110 -14.34 10.07 2.58
N LEU A 111 -13.49 11.09 2.40
CA LEU A 111 -12.05 10.92 2.39
C LEU A 111 -11.55 10.35 3.73
N ARG A 112 -10.64 9.39 3.62
CA ARG A 112 -9.86 8.85 4.73
C ARG A 112 -8.40 8.83 4.38
N ILE A 113 -7.56 8.96 5.40
CA ILE A 113 -6.13 8.73 5.25
C ILE A 113 -5.90 7.23 5.22
N ASN A 114 -5.45 6.75 4.06
CA ASN A 114 -5.03 5.39 3.85
C ASN A 114 -3.52 5.32 4.12
N LEU A 115 -3.11 4.36 4.94
CA LEU A 115 -1.73 4.13 5.36
C LEU A 115 -1.27 2.79 4.81
N SER A 116 -0.14 2.79 4.11
CA SER A 116 0.54 1.59 3.64
C SER A 116 1.75 1.32 4.51
N ASN A 117 1.96 0.07 4.90
CA ASN A 117 3.21 -0.37 5.54
C ASN A 117 4.20 -1.00 4.54
N GLY A 118 3.99 -0.81 3.24
CA GLY A 118 4.77 -1.45 2.17
C GLY A 118 4.15 -2.75 1.65
N SER A 119 3.27 -3.37 2.43
CA SER A 119 2.69 -4.68 2.12
C SER A 119 1.16 -4.68 2.11
N ARG A 120 0.52 -3.88 2.98
CA ARG A 120 -0.93 -3.69 3.04
C ARG A 120 -1.27 -2.21 3.15
N TRP A 121 -2.43 -1.84 2.64
CA TRP A 121 -3.10 -0.57 2.92
C TRP A 121 -4.17 -0.76 4.00
N MET A 122 -4.31 0.21 4.89
CA MET A 122 -5.44 0.31 5.81
C MET A 122 -5.97 1.75 5.83
N ALA A 123 -7.27 1.95 5.94
CA ALA A 123 -7.82 3.28 6.17
C ALA A 123 -7.87 3.58 7.67
N ALA A 124 -7.17 4.61 8.09
CA ALA A 124 -7.38 5.19 9.41
C ALA A 124 -8.76 5.87 9.45
N SER A 125 -9.49 5.72 10.54
CA SER A 125 -10.73 6.48 10.74
C SER A 125 -10.42 7.97 10.76
N SER A 126 -11.29 8.78 10.16
CA SER A 126 -11.12 10.23 10.17
C SER A 126 -11.61 10.81 11.50
N ALA A 127 -10.77 11.63 12.13
CA ALA A 127 -11.18 12.54 13.21
C ALA A 127 -11.85 13.80 12.65
N SER A 128 -11.41 14.27 11.48
CA SER A 128 -11.99 15.43 10.81
C SER A 128 -11.77 15.38 9.29
N ASN A 129 -12.80 15.78 8.54
CA ASN A 129 -12.75 16.09 7.12
C ASN A 129 -13.15 17.57 6.98
N ASP A 130 -12.17 18.47 7.01
CA ASP A 130 -12.39 19.90 6.86
C ASP A 130 -12.41 20.25 5.36
N ILE A 131 -13.62 20.35 4.82
CA ILE A 131 -13.90 20.71 3.42
C ILE A 131 -13.49 22.15 3.14
N ALA A 132 -13.67 23.07 4.09
CA ALA A 132 -13.29 24.48 3.85
C ALA A 132 -11.76 24.66 3.88
N GLY A 133 -11.07 23.91 4.73
CA GLY A 133 -9.62 23.92 4.87
C GLY A 133 -8.88 22.95 3.93
N ASN A 134 -9.60 22.14 3.15
CA ASN A 134 -9.07 21.05 2.32
C ASN A 134 -8.11 20.11 3.08
N THR A 135 -8.50 19.72 4.31
CA THR A 135 -7.69 18.81 5.12
C THR A 135 -8.48 17.62 5.67
N VAL A 136 -7.78 16.50 5.81
CA VAL A 136 -8.27 15.34 6.56
C VAL A 136 -7.30 15.06 7.68
N ILE A 137 -7.82 14.74 8.87
CA ILE A 137 -7.04 14.35 10.05
C ILE A 137 -7.54 12.98 10.49
N SER A 138 -6.63 12.04 10.71
CA SER A 138 -6.97 10.72 11.27
C SER A 138 -7.25 10.80 12.77
N ILE A 139 -8.03 9.86 13.31
CA ILE A 139 -7.89 9.51 14.72
C ILE A 139 -6.45 9.02 14.99
N PRO A 140 -5.96 9.05 16.23
CA PRO A 140 -4.65 8.51 16.54
C PRO A 140 -4.54 7.04 16.11
N VAL A 141 -3.54 6.72 15.29
CA VAL A 141 -3.13 5.34 15.01
C VAL A 141 -2.11 4.89 16.04
N ALA A 142 -1.97 3.57 16.25
CA ALA A 142 -1.11 3.02 17.29
C ALA A 142 -0.15 1.99 16.70
N GLY A 143 1.14 2.34 16.65
CA GLY A 143 2.21 1.42 16.23
C GLY A 143 2.17 1.04 14.75
N GLU A 144 1.66 1.90 13.88
CA GLU A 144 1.59 1.62 12.44
C GLU A 144 2.91 1.97 11.75
N VAL A 145 3.44 1.05 10.94
CA VAL A 145 4.58 1.32 10.07
C VAL A 145 4.10 2.11 8.86
N LEU A 146 4.75 3.23 8.55
CA LEU A 146 4.40 4.10 7.43
C LEU A 146 5.39 3.89 6.28
N GLN A 147 4.87 3.62 5.10
CA GLN A 147 5.62 3.56 3.83
C GLN A 147 5.00 4.52 2.82
N GLU A 148 3.68 4.44 2.63
CA GLU A 148 2.93 5.38 1.79
C GLU A 148 1.67 5.86 2.51
N MET A 149 1.25 7.08 2.23
CA MET A 149 0.04 7.69 2.76
C MET A 149 -0.67 8.42 1.62
N ALA A 150 -1.97 8.17 1.49
CA ALA A 150 -2.79 8.81 0.47
C ALA A 150 -4.20 9.07 1.00
N LEU A 151 -4.88 10.07 0.46
CA LEU A 151 -6.31 10.21 0.66
C LEU A 151 -7.03 9.30 -0.33
N ALA A 152 -7.98 8.52 0.15
CA ALA A 152 -8.88 7.72 -0.68
C ALA A 152 -10.23 7.63 0.03
N ASP A 153 -11.19 6.90 -0.53
CA ASP A 153 -12.34 6.49 0.29
C ASP A 153 -11.89 5.60 1.46
N ALA A 154 -12.83 5.22 2.32
CA ALA A 154 -12.58 4.22 3.34
C ALA A 154 -12.06 2.94 2.68
N ALA A 155 -10.75 2.69 2.78
CA ALA A 155 -10.05 1.58 2.15
C ALA A 155 -10.99 0.39 2.03
N LYS A 156 -11.49 0.12 0.83
CA LYS A 156 -11.95 -1.23 0.54
C LYS A 156 -10.72 -2.08 0.76
N ALA A 157 -10.68 -2.79 1.90
CA ALA A 157 -9.62 -3.73 2.20
C ALA A 157 -9.35 -4.49 0.91
N LEU A 158 -8.13 -4.38 0.39
CA LEU A 158 -7.88 -4.96 -0.90
C LEU A 158 -8.16 -6.47 -0.78
N PRO A 159 -8.99 -7.04 -1.66
CA PRO A 159 -9.27 -8.46 -1.66
C PRO A 159 -7.95 -9.20 -1.90
N LEU A 160 -7.85 -10.37 -1.27
CA LEU A 160 -6.79 -11.35 -1.44
C LEU A 160 -5.98 -11.23 -2.75
N ARG A 161 -4.66 -11.14 -2.61
CA ARG A 161 -3.74 -11.24 -3.75
C ARG A 161 -3.18 -12.65 -3.82
N TRP A 162 -3.43 -13.35 -4.93
CA TRP A 162 -2.87 -14.67 -5.17
C TRP A 162 -1.40 -14.59 -5.61
N GLY A 163 -0.60 -15.53 -5.14
CA GLY A 163 0.71 -15.89 -5.66
C GLY A 163 0.63 -17.15 -6.52
N ALA A 164 1.68 -17.96 -6.50
CA ALA A 164 1.71 -19.20 -7.28
C ALA A 164 0.75 -20.25 -6.71
N LEU A 165 0.05 -20.95 -7.61
CA LEU A 165 -0.69 -22.19 -7.32
C LEU A 165 0.01 -23.33 -8.04
N THR A 166 0.37 -24.37 -7.30
CA THR A 166 1.03 -25.56 -7.83
C THR A 166 0.34 -26.82 -7.31
N VAL A 167 0.21 -27.82 -8.17
CA VAL A 167 -0.30 -29.14 -7.81
C VAL A 167 0.74 -30.17 -8.19
N THR A 168 1.14 -30.99 -7.22
CA THR A 168 2.14 -32.05 -7.40
C THR A 168 1.58 -33.39 -6.96
N ARG A 169 1.80 -34.43 -7.76
CA ARG A 169 1.42 -35.80 -7.39
C ARG A 169 2.38 -36.37 -6.36
N GLU A 170 1.86 -36.80 -5.22
CA GLU A 170 2.61 -37.46 -4.13
C GLU A 170 2.01 -38.85 -3.89
N GLY A 171 2.60 -39.87 -4.51
CA GLY A 171 2.08 -41.24 -4.45
C GLY A 171 0.69 -41.36 -5.08
N THR A 172 -0.31 -41.68 -4.25
CA THR A 172 -1.73 -41.78 -4.64
C THR A 172 -2.53 -40.51 -4.37
N SER A 173 -1.90 -39.47 -3.80
CA SER A 173 -2.54 -38.20 -3.45
C SER A 173 -1.98 -37.05 -4.30
N HIS A 174 -2.71 -35.94 -4.37
CA HIS A 174 -2.22 -34.70 -4.97
C HIS A 174 -2.05 -33.63 -3.87
N LEU A 175 -0.86 -33.05 -3.80
CA LEU A 175 -0.55 -31.93 -2.91
C LEU A 175 -0.77 -30.62 -3.67
N VAL A 176 -1.71 -29.82 -3.17
CA VAL A 176 -2.01 -28.48 -3.68
C VAL A 176 -1.34 -27.47 -2.77
N LYS A 177 -0.47 -26.62 -3.33
CA LYS A 177 0.17 -25.51 -2.62
C LYS A 177 -0.20 -24.22 -3.30
N TRP A 178 -0.59 -23.22 -2.51
CA TRP A 178 -0.75 -21.86 -3.01
C TRP A 178 -0.05 -20.87 -2.10
N THR A 179 0.34 -19.75 -2.66
CA THR A 179 0.84 -18.61 -1.92
C THR A 179 -0.17 -17.47 -2.07
N THR A 180 -0.33 -16.68 -1.03
CA THR A 180 -0.99 -15.38 -1.09
C THR A 180 0.09 -14.33 -0.94
N LEU A 181 -0.03 -13.23 -1.68
CA LEU A 181 0.90 -12.11 -1.60
C LEU A 181 0.43 -11.06 -0.59
N SER A 182 -0.88 -11.01 -0.33
CA SER A 182 -1.50 -10.21 0.73
C SER A 182 -2.91 -10.73 1.01
N GLU A 183 -3.33 -10.72 2.27
CA GLU A 183 -4.66 -11.12 2.71
C GLU A 183 -5.24 -10.08 3.67
N SER A 184 -6.51 -9.74 3.49
CA SER A 184 -7.25 -8.91 4.43
C SER A 184 -8.73 -9.27 4.37
N ASN A 185 -9.34 -9.48 5.54
CA ASN A 185 -10.73 -9.93 5.70
C ASN A 185 -11.05 -11.22 4.93
N VAL A 186 -10.10 -12.15 4.89
CA VAL A 186 -10.35 -13.51 4.40
C VAL A 186 -10.61 -14.40 5.62
N SER A 187 -11.72 -15.12 5.61
CA SER A 187 -12.06 -16.12 6.63
C SER A 187 -11.23 -17.39 6.45
N HIS A 188 -11.33 -18.01 5.28
CA HIS A 188 -10.66 -19.27 4.98
C HIS A 188 -10.54 -19.53 3.47
N PHE A 189 -9.81 -20.59 3.14
CA PHE A 189 -9.67 -21.13 1.79
C PHE A 189 -10.26 -22.53 1.69
N ASP A 190 -10.87 -22.81 0.54
CA ASP A 190 -11.29 -24.14 0.12
C ASP A 190 -10.52 -24.54 -1.13
N VAL A 191 -10.07 -25.80 -1.18
CA VAL A 191 -9.48 -26.39 -2.38
C VAL A 191 -10.53 -27.24 -3.07
N GLU A 192 -10.72 -26.98 -4.35
CA GLU A 192 -11.70 -27.64 -5.18
C GLU A 192 -11.04 -28.31 -6.38
N ARG A 193 -11.60 -29.45 -6.76
CA ARG A 193 -11.14 -30.29 -7.86
C ARG A 193 -12.24 -30.48 -8.88
N SER A 194 -11.88 -30.53 -10.15
CA SER A 194 -12.79 -30.81 -11.25
C SER A 194 -12.20 -31.83 -12.22
N ALA A 195 -13.07 -32.67 -12.78
CA ALA A 195 -12.74 -33.62 -13.84
C ALA A 195 -13.04 -33.09 -15.25
N ASP A 196 -13.63 -31.90 -15.37
CA ASP A 196 -14.04 -31.29 -16.64
C ASP A 196 -13.80 -29.76 -16.68
N GLY A 197 -13.24 -29.19 -15.60
CA GLY A 197 -13.05 -27.75 -15.41
C GLY A 197 -14.34 -26.97 -15.12
N ARG A 198 -15.49 -27.63 -15.02
CA ARG A 198 -16.83 -27.02 -14.90
C ARG A 198 -17.52 -27.38 -13.60
N ASN A 199 -17.54 -28.67 -13.27
CA ASN A 199 -18.12 -29.21 -12.05
C ASN A 199 -17.04 -29.36 -11.00
N TRP A 200 -17.18 -28.64 -9.88
CA TRP A 200 -16.15 -28.54 -8.85
C TRP A 200 -16.61 -29.24 -7.57
N LEU A 201 -15.74 -30.09 -7.03
CA LEU A 201 -15.90 -30.78 -5.75
C LEU A 201 -14.87 -30.26 -4.77
N THR A 202 -15.32 -29.82 -3.59
CA THR A 202 -14.42 -29.43 -2.50
C THR A 202 -13.69 -30.67 -1.94
N VAL A 203 -12.37 -30.65 -1.99
CA VAL A 203 -11.49 -31.74 -1.52
C VAL A 203 -10.78 -31.41 -0.21
N ALA A 204 -10.67 -30.12 0.12
CA ALA A 204 -10.27 -29.63 1.43
C ALA A 204 -10.97 -28.30 1.70
N ALA A 205 -11.47 -28.08 2.92
CA ALA A 205 -12.24 -26.89 3.26
C ALA A 205 -11.73 -26.26 4.56
N GLY A 206 -12.01 -24.97 4.73
CA GLY A 206 -11.79 -24.28 6.00
C GLY A 206 -10.32 -24.09 6.38
N ILE A 207 -9.40 -24.00 5.42
CA ILE A 207 -8.01 -23.64 5.72
C ILE A 207 -7.99 -22.18 6.18
N PRO A 208 -7.71 -21.87 7.46
CA PRO A 208 -7.84 -20.51 7.98
C PRO A 208 -6.84 -19.56 7.33
N ALA A 209 -7.32 -18.42 6.86
CA ALA A 209 -6.46 -17.38 6.33
C ALA A 209 -5.68 -16.70 7.46
N GLN A 210 -4.50 -16.16 7.14
CA GLN A 210 -3.65 -15.49 8.11
C GLN A 210 -3.93 -13.98 8.17
N ASN A 211 -4.57 -13.42 7.14
CA ASN A 211 -4.82 -11.98 7.04
C ASN A 211 -3.51 -11.17 7.19
N ALA A 212 -2.45 -11.68 6.53
CA ALA A 212 -1.11 -11.15 6.59
C ALA A 212 -0.76 -10.37 5.31
N GLY A 213 -0.05 -9.25 5.49
CA GLY A 213 0.37 -8.39 4.38
C GLY A 213 1.60 -8.87 3.63
N ASN A 214 2.49 -9.62 4.29
CA ASN A 214 3.76 -10.12 3.74
C ASN A 214 3.62 -11.45 2.98
N GLY A 215 2.38 -11.83 2.65
CA GLY A 215 2.04 -13.08 2.01
C GLY A 215 2.17 -14.30 2.92
N HIS A 216 1.52 -15.39 2.53
CA HIS A 216 1.58 -16.65 3.26
C HIS A 216 1.52 -17.85 2.33
N GLN A 217 2.11 -18.98 2.75
CA GLN A 217 2.08 -20.22 2.01
C GLN A 217 1.14 -21.22 2.67
N TYR A 218 0.26 -21.79 1.87
CA TYR A 218 -0.70 -22.78 2.31
C TYR A 218 -0.54 -24.07 1.54
N ARG A 219 -1.10 -25.14 2.12
CA ARG A 219 -1.16 -26.43 1.46
C ARG A 219 -2.43 -27.19 1.85
N ALA A 220 -2.91 -28.00 0.92
CA ALA A 220 -3.94 -28.99 1.17
C ALA A 220 -3.63 -30.26 0.38
N THR A 221 -4.06 -31.41 0.92
CA THR A 221 -3.87 -32.71 0.27
C THR A 221 -5.20 -33.25 -0.20
N ASP A 222 -5.32 -33.48 -1.50
CA ASP A 222 -6.38 -34.31 -2.07
C ASP A 222 -5.96 -35.78 -2.01
N ARG A 223 -6.64 -36.56 -1.17
CA ARG A 223 -6.34 -37.97 -0.91
C ARG A 223 -7.03 -38.95 -1.86
N THR A 224 -7.98 -38.47 -2.66
CA THR A 224 -8.78 -39.32 -3.55
C THR A 224 -8.83 -38.76 -4.98
N PRO A 225 -7.68 -38.41 -5.58
CA PRO A 225 -7.64 -37.89 -6.94
C PRO A 225 -8.20 -38.91 -7.93
N LEU A 226 -8.91 -38.43 -8.94
CA LEU A 226 -9.43 -39.23 -10.04
C LEU A 226 -8.30 -39.66 -10.98
N ALA A 227 -8.55 -40.70 -11.77
CA ALA A 227 -7.65 -41.07 -12.87
C ALA A 227 -7.76 -40.04 -14.02
N GLY A 228 -6.63 -39.82 -14.71
CA GLY A 228 -6.57 -38.89 -15.84
C GLY A 228 -6.32 -37.43 -15.45
N GLN A 229 -6.54 -36.53 -16.41
CA GLN A 229 -6.34 -35.11 -16.22
C GLN A 229 -7.40 -34.53 -15.27
N GLN A 230 -6.95 -33.68 -14.35
CA GLN A 230 -7.81 -33.01 -13.38
C GLN A 230 -7.40 -31.54 -13.27
N TRP A 231 -8.36 -30.72 -12.85
CA TRP A 231 -8.16 -29.30 -12.60
C TRP A 231 -8.35 -29.03 -11.11
N TYR A 232 -7.55 -28.10 -10.59
CA TYR A 232 -7.65 -27.64 -9.22
C TYR A 232 -7.79 -26.13 -9.21
N ARG A 233 -8.57 -25.63 -8.26
CA ARG A 233 -8.63 -24.21 -7.92
C ARG A 233 -8.68 -24.05 -6.41
N VAL A 234 -8.32 -22.86 -5.94
CA VAL A 234 -8.48 -22.46 -4.55
C VAL A 234 -9.52 -21.35 -4.53
N ARG A 235 -10.51 -21.48 -3.67
CA ARG A 235 -11.58 -20.52 -3.45
C ARG A 235 -11.35 -19.83 -2.13
N GLN A 236 -11.53 -18.52 -2.08
CA GLN A 236 -11.57 -17.77 -0.83
C GLN A 236 -13.00 -17.70 -0.29
N ALA A 237 -13.12 -17.54 1.03
CA ALA A 237 -14.33 -17.12 1.72
C ALA A 237 -13.99 -15.95 2.64
N ASP A 238 -14.89 -14.97 2.71
CA ASP A 238 -14.76 -13.74 3.52
C ASP A 238 -15.59 -13.87 4.81
#